data_AF-A0A928N5Q9-F1
#
_entry.id   AF-A0A928N5Q9-F1
#
_cell.length_a   1.000
_cell.length_b   1.000
_cell.length_c   1.000
_cell.angle_alpha   90.00
_cell.angle_beta   90.00
_cell.angle_gamma   90.00
#
_symmetry.space_group_name_H-M   'P 1'
#
loop_
_entity.id
_entity.type
_entity.pdbx_description
1 polymer ?
#
loop_
_entity_poly.entity_id
_entity_poly.type
_entity_poly.pdbx_seq_one_letter_code
_entity_poly.pdbx_strand_id
1 'polypeptide(L)'
;MKLDLLCPVENRGVTIKTNPQTEEPFVLFKLFNVSDRVVTGVSFVLRAYDAYGGELGNMQVDIFDVEGMPKEFFATNKAVSLAEFPDAKHITVEFSEVRFADGDVYVKEGEDTDISITEPGPDEKLRLLAAAGDDAYCYPKDAGTYWVCVCGRANVPQAEACVRCSRDKEDVFRLYGSKEAVTAVIEEKEEALRLAEEERLKAEAEAKAKRVAKTKKIAIISAITIVSLLVLYWLGSLLYGGIQTLQGNRALKSGDYLAAYRHYVAADNSRKIATVSEQVLGNEGHNLWQSGAMTADEENLYYIDSNCVIYKEAKATGEKTELDAAGLFLNVSDGWLYYLDATTGQQLFRIHAESGEKELLYETADSYFMNLSLVGNELYFVLQEPRKNLTPAEQEQMALEGGNPFQTRLYRLKVGQKTPKQVSENEITQFVCYKDRIYYLDSTESAVYSIDRHGKDMQKLVSGPVYAFGLYEDALYYTDGTVDAETGQPSLALIKADMGGKYLETVIDDAKVVNFGYDGEDLYYVVFTGMSLDLYKRSGAEDVLISEGTQVFNCADGYVLYIDPVGQFMKTTFDKTGVEPIATAETALTE
;
A
#
# COMPACT_ATOMS: atom_id res chain seq x y z
N MET A 1 87.05 -12.31 12.77
CA MET A 1 86.41 -11.76 13.98
C MET A 1 86.60 -12.76 15.10
N LYS A 2 86.86 -12.30 16.32
CA LYS A 2 86.89 -13.18 17.50
C LYS A 2 85.47 -13.36 18.02
N LEU A 3 85.06 -14.61 18.26
CA LEU A 3 83.71 -14.93 18.72
C LEU A 3 83.77 -16.09 19.73
N ASP A 4 83.11 -15.89 20.86
CA ASP A 4 82.73 -16.97 21.76
C ASP A 4 81.55 -17.73 21.17
N LEU A 5 81.80 -18.97 20.72
CA LEU A 5 80.80 -19.83 20.08
C LEU A 5 79.73 -20.34 21.06
N LEU A 6 80.05 -20.37 22.36
CA LEU A 6 79.16 -20.85 23.42
C LEU A 6 78.34 -19.73 24.04
N CYS A 7 78.69 -18.47 23.78
CA CYS A 7 77.96 -17.33 24.30
C CYS A 7 76.48 -17.39 23.86
N PRO A 8 75.52 -17.40 24.81
CA PRO A 8 74.10 -17.55 24.54
C PRO A 8 73.45 -16.27 23.98
N VAL A 9 74.23 -15.19 23.85
CA VAL A 9 73.79 -13.89 23.33
C VAL A 9 74.73 -13.43 22.23
N GLU A 10 74.17 -12.88 21.15
CA GLU A 10 74.92 -12.26 20.07
C GLU A 10 74.59 -10.77 19.97
N ASN A 11 75.61 -9.93 19.84
CA ASN A 11 75.42 -8.55 19.41
C ASN A 11 75.30 -8.50 17.89
N ARG A 12 74.10 -8.22 17.37
CA ARG A 12 73.80 -8.16 15.93
C ARG A 12 73.81 -6.75 15.36
N GLY A 13 74.13 -5.75 16.17
CA GLY A 13 74.20 -4.38 15.72
C GLY A 13 74.28 -3.40 16.88
N VAL A 14 74.99 -2.31 16.63
CA VAL A 14 75.13 -1.19 17.55
C VAL A 14 74.70 0.08 16.83
N THR A 15 74.03 0.98 17.54
CA THR A 15 73.70 2.30 17.01
C THR A 15 74.06 3.34 18.05
N ILE A 16 75.10 4.12 17.77
CA ILE A 16 75.49 5.26 18.59
C ILE A 16 74.62 6.45 18.19
N LYS A 17 73.99 7.09 19.18
CA LYS A 17 73.16 8.27 19.02
C LYS A 17 73.57 9.32 20.03
N THR A 18 73.19 10.56 19.79
CA THR A 18 73.37 11.67 20.73
C THR A 18 72.01 12.04 21.31
N ASN A 19 71.92 12.21 22.62
CA ASN A 19 70.71 12.71 23.26
C ASN A 19 70.53 14.19 22.87
N PRO A 20 69.41 14.57 22.21
CA PRO A 20 69.22 15.94 21.73
C PRO A 20 69.01 16.97 22.85
N GLN A 21 68.74 16.53 24.09
CA GLN A 21 68.55 17.44 25.23
C GLN A 21 69.82 17.62 26.06
N THR A 22 70.63 16.57 26.23
CA THR A 22 71.85 16.61 27.06
C THR A 22 73.14 16.69 26.25
N GLU A 23 73.05 16.51 24.92
CA GLU A 23 74.20 16.35 23.99
C GLU A 23 75.13 15.17 24.30
N GLU A 24 74.76 14.31 25.26
CA GLU A 24 75.54 13.14 25.64
C GLU A 24 75.34 11.99 24.64
N PRO A 25 76.41 11.30 24.19
CA PRO A 25 76.26 10.11 23.37
C PRO A 25 75.79 8.92 24.21
N PHE A 26 75.01 8.05 23.58
CA PHE A 26 74.60 6.77 24.12
C PHE A 26 74.58 5.72 23.00
N VAL A 27 74.64 4.46 23.38
CA VAL A 27 74.54 3.35 22.43
C VAL A 27 73.30 2.51 22.69
N LEU A 28 72.66 2.13 21.59
CA LEU A 28 71.60 1.12 21.55
C LEU A 28 72.18 -0.17 20.97
N PHE A 29 71.90 -1.28 21.64
CA PHE A 29 72.32 -2.61 21.18
C PHE A 29 71.15 -3.34 20.53
N LYS A 30 71.45 -4.15 19.52
CA LYS A 30 70.53 -5.13 18.97
C LYS A 30 71.01 -6.51 19.39
N LEU A 31 70.74 -6.87 20.64
CA LEU A 31 71.12 -8.17 21.19
C LEU A 31 70.15 -9.23 20.71
N PHE A 32 70.65 -10.42 20.42
CA PHE A 32 69.85 -11.56 19.98
C PHE A 32 70.13 -12.74 20.89
N ASN A 33 69.07 -13.37 21.41
CA ASN A 33 69.19 -14.55 22.25
C ASN A 33 69.32 -15.79 21.34
N VAL A 34 70.52 -16.37 21.27
CA VAL A 34 70.75 -17.59 20.48
C VAL A 34 70.43 -18.87 21.27
N SER A 35 70.08 -18.78 22.54
CA SER A 35 69.70 -19.94 23.37
C SER A 35 68.20 -20.24 23.28
N ASP A 36 67.82 -21.39 23.85
CA ASP A 36 66.41 -21.81 23.99
C ASP A 36 65.82 -21.39 25.36
N ARG A 37 66.56 -20.59 26.13
CA ARG A 37 66.18 -20.13 27.48
C ARG A 37 65.91 -18.63 27.49
N VAL A 38 65.00 -18.17 28.34
CA VAL A 38 64.73 -16.73 28.50
C VAL A 38 65.91 -16.07 29.21
N VAL A 39 66.49 -15.05 28.58
CA VAL A 39 67.57 -14.23 29.16
C VAL A 39 66.98 -13.08 29.97
N THR A 40 67.37 -12.97 31.24
CA THR A 40 66.88 -11.95 32.18
C THR A 40 67.89 -10.84 32.45
N GLY A 41 69.16 -11.08 32.14
CA GLY A 41 70.21 -10.08 32.26
C GLY A 41 71.49 -10.46 31.53
N VAL A 42 72.28 -9.45 31.18
CA VAL A 42 73.60 -9.61 30.57
C VAL A 42 74.60 -8.67 31.22
N SER A 43 75.81 -9.15 31.42
CA SER A 43 76.96 -8.36 31.85
C SER A 43 78.05 -8.49 30.79
N PHE A 44 78.62 -7.36 30.39
CA PHE A 44 79.64 -7.32 29.34
C PHE A 44 80.59 -6.15 29.50
N VAL A 45 81.78 -6.30 28.93
CA VAL A 45 82.73 -5.20 28.78
C VAL A 45 82.49 -4.54 27.44
N LEU A 46 82.14 -3.26 27.47
CA LEU A 46 82.11 -2.41 26.29
C LEU A 46 83.48 -1.77 26.11
N ARG A 47 84.03 -1.82 24.89
CA ARG A 47 85.23 -1.08 24.50
C ARG A 47 84.87 -0.03 23.46
N ALA A 48 85.25 1.21 23.69
CA ALA A 48 84.96 2.35 22.83
C ALA A 48 86.19 2.75 22.01
N TYR A 49 85.96 3.09 20.75
CA TYR A 49 86.97 3.53 19.80
C TYR A 49 86.52 4.80 19.08
N ASP A 50 87.47 5.65 18.73
CA ASP A 50 87.24 6.83 17.90
C ASP A 50 86.99 6.47 16.42
N ALA A 51 86.77 7.48 15.57
CA ALA A 51 86.53 7.32 14.13
C ALA A 51 87.68 6.66 13.35
N TYR A 52 88.88 6.66 13.92
CA TYR A 52 90.12 6.21 13.29
C TYR A 52 90.63 4.88 13.87
N GLY A 53 89.88 4.28 14.81
CA GLY A 53 90.21 3.02 15.46
C GLY A 53 91.11 3.16 16.69
N GLY A 54 91.35 4.37 17.20
CA GLY A 54 92.03 4.61 18.48
C GLY A 54 91.15 4.20 19.66
N GLU A 55 91.68 3.41 20.60
CA GLU A 55 90.95 2.98 21.79
C GLU A 55 90.78 4.15 22.78
N LEU A 56 89.52 4.46 23.10
CA LEU A 56 89.16 5.53 24.03
C LEU A 56 89.05 5.02 25.48
N GLY A 57 88.79 3.72 25.63
CA GLY A 57 88.69 3.04 26.93
C GLY A 57 87.66 1.93 26.92
N ASN A 58 87.40 1.39 28.11
CA ASN A 58 86.40 0.35 28.33
C ASN A 58 85.59 0.61 29.60
N MET A 59 84.38 0.07 29.65
CA MET A 59 83.51 0.12 30.81
C MET A 59 82.74 -1.19 30.99
N GLN A 60 82.48 -1.55 32.25
CA GLN A 60 81.57 -2.65 32.58
C GLN A 60 80.13 -2.18 32.42
N VAL A 61 79.32 -2.98 31.73
CA VAL A 61 77.90 -2.71 31.50
C VAL A 61 77.08 -3.89 31.97
N ASP A 62 76.12 -3.60 32.83
CA ASP A 62 75.13 -4.56 33.30
C ASP A 62 73.74 -4.12 32.85
N ILE A 63 73.06 -5.00 32.10
CA ILE A 63 71.69 -4.80 31.66
C ILE A 63 70.84 -5.87 32.32
N PHE A 64 70.10 -5.47 33.37
CA PHE A 64 69.10 -6.31 34.04
C PHE A 64 67.68 -5.91 33.63
N ASP A 65 66.69 -6.68 34.09
CA ASP A 65 65.27 -6.47 33.80
C ASP A 65 65.01 -6.35 32.30
N VAL A 66 65.57 -7.30 31.56
CA VAL A 66 65.27 -7.55 30.15
C VAL A 66 64.57 -8.89 30.03
N GLU A 67 63.73 -9.01 29.02
CA GLU A 67 63.08 -10.28 28.69
C GLU A 67 63.54 -10.69 27.30
N GLY A 68 64.66 -11.40 27.25
CA GLY A 68 65.20 -11.96 26.03
C GLY A 68 64.55 -13.29 25.74
N MET A 69 63.43 -13.29 25.00
CA MET A 69 62.78 -14.54 24.57
C MET A 69 63.73 -15.37 23.70
N PRO A 70 63.65 -16.72 23.77
CA PRO A 70 64.41 -17.61 22.90
C PRO A 70 64.31 -17.21 21.43
N LYS A 71 65.45 -17.14 20.73
CA LYS A 71 65.54 -16.81 19.29
C LYS A 71 64.95 -15.45 18.89
N GLU A 72 64.90 -14.49 19.81
CA GLU A 72 64.41 -13.14 19.52
C GLU A 72 65.45 -12.05 19.80
N PHE A 73 65.21 -10.86 19.23
CA PHE A 73 65.97 -9.67 19.58
C PHE A 73 65.48 -9.09 20.91
N PHE A 74 66.40 -8.65 21.75
CA PHE A 74 66.11 -8.03 23.03
C PHE A 74 67.06 -6.86 23.32
N ALA A 75 66.78 -6.13 24.39
CA ALA A 75 67.52 -4.92 24.79
C ALA A 75 67.59 -3.82 23.71
N THR A 76 66.76 -3.87 22.66
CA THR A 76 66.80 -2.93 21.51
C THR A 76 66.56 -1.46 21.88
N ASN A 77 65.90 -1.23 23.02
CA ASN A 77 65.56 0.10 23.54
C ASN A 77 66.36 0.46 24.81
N LYS A 78 67.31 -0.38 25.24
CA LYS A 78 68.15 -0.10 26.41
C LYS A 78 69.33 0.76 25.97
N ALA A 79 69.32 2.02 26.39
CA ALA A 79 70.39 2.97 26.13
C ALA A 79 71.48 2.83 27.20
N VAL A 80 72.73 2.69 26.77
CA VAL A 80 73.90 2.75 27.65
C VAL A 80 74.62 4.06 27.38
N SER A 81 74.78 4.88 28.41
CA SER A 81 75.46 6.17 28.31
C SER A 81 76.92 5.97 27.93
N LEU A 82 77.40 6.82 27.03
CA LEU A 82 78.81 6.92 26.63
C LEU A 82 79.39 8.28 27.06
N ALA A 83 78.88 8.90 28.12
CA ALA A 83 79.37 10.19 28.60
C ALA A 83 80.88 10.18 28.92
N GLU A 84 81.44 9.04 29.33
CA GLU A 84 82.88 8.83 29.55
C GLU A 84 83.70 8.79 28.24
N PHE A 85 83.03 8.56 27.09
CA PHE A 85 83.63 8.40 25.77
C PHE A 85 82.90 9.28 24.72
N PRO A 86 82.95 10.63 24.85
CA PRO A 86 82.16 11.54 24.00
C PRO A 86 82.46 11.40 22.50
N ASP A 87 83.68 10.98 22.16
CA ASP A 87 84.16 10.83 20.78
C ASP A 87 83.97 9.41 20.20
N ALA A 88 83.30 8.50 20.92
CA ALA A 88 83.12 7.12 20.48
C ALA A 88 82.34 7.04 19.15
N LYS A 89 82.95 6.40 18.14
CA LYS A 89 82.34 6.12 16.83
C LYS A 89 82.19 4.63 16.54
N HIS A 90 82.99 3.80 17.19
CA HIS A 90 82.90 2.35 17.10
C HIS A 90 82.92 1.75 18.50
N ILE A 91 82.15 0.68 18.70
CA ILE A 91 82.18 -0.07 19.96
C ILE A 91 82.27 -1.56 19.69
N THR A 92 82.89 -2.27 20.62
CA THR A 92 82.87 -3.72 20.67
C THR A 92 82.34 -4.17 22.03
N VAL A 93 81.76 -5.36 22.07
CA VAL A 93 81.13 -5.93 23.26
C VAL A 93 81.68 -7.32 23.48
N GLU A 94 82.13 -7.58 24.69
CA GLU A 94 82.59 -8.88 25.15
C GLU A 94 81.76 -9.30 26.36
N PHE A 95 80.87 -10.29 26.17
CA PHE A 95 80.01 -10.79 27.23
C PHE A 95 80.79 -11.60 28.27
N SER A 96 80.64 -11.23 29.54
CA SER A 96 81.25 -11.94 30.67
C SER A 96 80.23 -12.85 31.37
N GLU A 97 78.97 -12.42 31.45
CA GLU A 97 77.89 -13.16 32.14
C GLU A 97 76.55 -13.02 31.41
N VAL A 98 75.75 -14.09 31.34
CA VAL A 98 74.35 -14.07 30.89
C VAL A 98 73.48 -14.82 31.89
N ARG A 99 72.43 -14.17 32.40
CA ARG A 99 71.47 -14.73 33.36
C ARG A 99 70.21 -15.21 32.68
N PHE A 100 69.71 -16.36 33.11
CA PHE A 100 68.48 -16.96 32.60
C PHE A 100 67.34 -16.89 33.63
N ALA A 101 66.10 -17.00 33.13
CA ALA A 101 64.90 -16.97 33.98
C ALA A 101 64.76 -18.21 34.88
N ASP A 102 65.38 -19.33 34.53
CA ASP A 102 65.43 -20.55 35.34
C ASP A 102 66.41 -20.47 36.52
N GLY A 103 67.16 -19.36 36.62
CA GLY A 103 68.14 -19.10 37.67
C GLY A 103 69.57 -19.51 37.31
N ASP A 104 69.77 -20.17 36.16
CA ASP A 104 71.10 -20.50 35.67
C ASP A 104 71.84 -19.24 35.17
N VAL A 105 73.18 -19.31 35.22
CA VAL A 105 74.05 -18.24 34.77
C VAL A 105 75.15 -18.82 33.87
N TYR A 106 75.27 -18.28 32.66
CA TYR A 106 76.43 -18.49 31.81
C TYR A 106 77.54 -17.53 32.24
N VAL A 107 78.75 -18.05 32.44
CA VAL A 107 79.97 -17.27 32.69
C VAL A 107 81.00 -17.67 31.62
N LYS A 108 81.69 -16.68 31.04
CA LYS A 108 82.73 -16.94 30.05
C LYS A 108 83.93 -17.64 30.71
N GLU A 109 84.25 -18.87 30.29
CA GLU A 109 85.36 -19.67 30.82
C GLU A 109 86.49 -19.92 29.80
N GLY A 110 86.27 -19.70 28.50
CA GLY A 110 87.20 -20.04 27.40
C GLY A 110 87.66 -18.85 26.54
N GLU A 111 88.64 -19.10 25.66
CA GLU A 111 89.12 -18.12 24.68
C GLU A 111 88.20 -18.04 23.45
N ASP A 112 88.13 -16.85 22.85
CA ASP A 112 87.38 -16.63 21.62
C ASP A 112 87.98 -17.38 20.43
N THR A 113 87.12 -17.87 19.53
CA THR A 113 87.55 -18.47 18.27
C THR A 113 87.70 -17.42 17.18
N ASP A 114 88.80 -17.47 16.41
CA ASP A 114 88.98 -16.63 15.22
C ASP A 114 88.14 -17.14 14.03
N ILE A 115 87.05 -16.44 13.75
CA ILE A 115 86.10 -16.74 12.67
C ILE A 115 86.41 -15.93 11.42
N SER A 116 86.54 -16.62 10.29
CA SER A 116 86.59 -16.07 8.94
C SER A 116 85.35 -16.43 8.14
N ILE A 117 84.63 -15.40 7.66
CA ILE A 117 83.47 -15.53 6.77
C ILE A 117 83.82 -14.83 5.45
N THR A 118 83.59 -15.51 4.33
CA THR A 118 83.75 -14.93 3.00
C THR A 118 82.42 -14.37 2.54
N GLU A 119 82.36 -13.06 2.29
CA GLU A 119 81.15 -12.45 1.75
C GLU A 119 80.97 -12.81 0.27
N PRO A 120 79.78 -13.27 -0.13
CA PRO A 120 79.47 -13.58 -1.52
C PRO A 120 79.34 -12.30 -2.36
N GLY A 121 79.49 -12.42 -3.69
CA GLY A 121 79.23 -11.30 -4.60
C GLY A 121 77.76 -10.85 -4.59
N PRO A 122 77.42 -9.64 -5.11
CA PRO A 122 76.05 -9.11 -5.07
C PRO A 122 74.98 -10.05 -5.65
N ASP A 123 75.24 -10.66 -6.81
CA ASP A 123 74.30 -11.57 -7.47
C ASP A 123 74.13 -12.88 -6.71
N GLU A 124 75.21 -13.41 -6.15
CA GLU A 124 75.20 -14.62 -5.34
C GLU A 124 74.43 -14.40 -4.04
N LYS A 125 74.60 -13.23 -3.42
CA LYS A 125 73.83 -12.82 -2.24
C LYS A 125 72.34 -12.75 -2.56
N LEU A 126 71.95 -12.17 -3.70
CA LEU A 126 70.54 -12.09 -4.11
C LEU A 126 69.92 -13.48 -4.29
N ARG A 127 70.67 -14.41 -4.90
CA ARG A 127 70.20 -15.81 -5.04
C ARG A 127 70.08 -16.51 -3.70
N LEU A 128 71.04 -16.32 -2.78
CA LEU A 128 70.95 -16.87 -1.43
C LEU A 128 69.74 -16.30 -0.67
N LEU A 129 69.42 -15.02 -0.82
CA LEU A 129 68.21 -14.41 -0.24
C LEU A 129 66.94 -15.04 -0.82
N ALA A 130 66.87 -15.24 -2.14
CA ALA A 130 65.73 -15.89 -2.79
C ALA A 130 65.55 -17.36 -2.34
N ALA A 131 66.65 -18.09 -2.17
CA ALA A 131 66.62 -19.51 -1.81
C ALA A 131 66.41 -19.73 -0.29
N ALA A 132 67.19 -19.06 0.56
CA ALA A 132 67.22 -19.30 2.00
C ALA A 132 66.37 -18.31 2.81
N GLY A 133 66.01 -17.15 2.27
CA GLY A 133 65.26 -16.09 2.95
C GLY A 133 66.13 -14.89 3.35
N ASP A 134 65.49 -13.86 3.92
CA ASP A 134 66.09 -12.54 4.13
C ASP A 134 67.30 -12.50 5.07
N ASP A 135 67.50 -13.54 5.89
CA ASP A 135 68.61 -13.65 6.83
C ASP A 135 69.86 -14.30 6.22
N ALA A 136 69.81 -14.72 4.96
CA ALA A 136 70.94 -15.29 4.25
C ALA A 136 72.08 -14.28 4.09
N TYR A 137 73.30 -14.71 4.37
CA TYR A 137 74.48 -13.84 4.43
C TYR A 137 75.66 -14.36 3.60
N CYS A 138 75.95 -15.66 3.70
CA CYS A 138 77.10 -16.27 3.03
C CYS A 138 76.82 -17.72 2.64
N TYR A 139 77.67 -18.30 1.79
CA TYR A 139 77.69 -19.74 1.62
C TYR A 139 78.13 -20.43 2.91
N PRO A 140 77.54 -21.58 3.26
CA PRO A 140 77.96 -22.32 4.44
C PRO A 140 79.37 -22.89 4.24
N LYS A 141 80.12 -22.95 5.32
CA LYS A 141 81.54 -23.36 5.29
C LYS A 141 81.87 -24.17 6.52
N ASP A 142 82.48 -25.33 6.32
CA ASP A 142 83.08 -26.12 7.40
C ASP A 142 84.57 -25.74 7.51
N ALA A 143 84.99 -25.26 8.68
CA ALA A 143 86.36 -24.87 8.98
C ALA A 143 87.08 -25.90 9.87
N GLY A 144 86.45 -27.03 10.18
CA GLY A 144 86.98 -28.08 11.07
C GLY A 144 86.84 -27.75 12.56
N THR A 145 87.29 -26.57 12.99
CA THR A 145 87.16 -26.10 14.38
C THR A 145 85.85 -25.36 14.66
N TYR A 146 85.10 -25.01 13.62
CA TYR A 146 83.74 -24.47 13.66
C TYR A 146 83.07 -24.65 12.28
N TRP A 147 81.77 -24.41 12.17
CA TRP A 147 81.09 -24.31 10.87
C TRP A 147 80.19 -23.07 10.81
N VAL A 148 80.05 -22.49 9.61
CA VAL A 148 79.25 -21.27 9.36
C VAL A 148 77.98 -21.65 8.62
N CYS A 149 76.83 -21.22 9.14
CA CYS A 149 75.53 -21.39 8.50
C CYS A 149 75.32 -20.38 7.36
N VAL A 150 74.37 -20.65 6.46
CA VAL A 150 73.96 -19.72 5.38
C VAL A 150 73.58 -18.33 5.90
N CYS A 151 73.03 -18.24 7.12
CA CYS A 151 72.71 -16.95 7.74
C CYS A 151 73.94 -16.17 8.24
N GLY A 152 75.13 -16.78 8.22
CA GLY A 152 76.39 -16.20 8.69
C GLY A 152 76.74 -16.43 10.16
N ARG A 153 76.03 -17.32 10.89
CA ARG A 153 76.39 -17.66 12.28
C ARG A 153 77.43 -18.78 12.27
N ALA A 154 78.53 -18.58 12.98
CA ALA A 154 79.45 -19.67 13.30
C ALA A 154 78.94 -20.49 14.48
N ASN A 155 79.12 -21.80 14.41
CA ASN A 155 78.66 -22.79 15.37
C ASN A 155 79.81 -23.73 15.72
N VAL A 156 79.73 -24.36 16.90
CA VAL A 156 80.67 -25.41 17.30
C VAL A 156 80.62 -26.60 16.32
N PRO A 157 81.73 -27.33 16.10
CA PRO A 157 81.81 -28.40 15.10
C PRO A 157 80.71 -29.45 15.21
N GLN A 158 80.34 -29.78 16.46
CA GLN A 158 79.38 -30.82 16.80
C GLN A 158 77.91 -30.37 16.74
N ALA A 159 77.63 -29.07 16.51
CA ALA A 159 76.26 -28.60 16.43
C ALA A 159 75.57 -29.11 15.16
N GLU A 160 74.46 -29.84 15.33
CA GLU A 160 73.63 -30.38 14.23
C GLU A 160 72.75 -29.32 13.57
N ALA A 161 72.51 -28.18 14.23
CA ALA A 161 71.77 -27.06 13.68
C ALA A 161 72.42 -25.73 14.04
N CYS A 162 72.12 -24.70 13.24
CA CYS A 162 72.60 -23.34 13.49
C CYS A 162 71.95 -22.77 14.76
N VAL A 163 72.76 -22.37 15.75
CA VAL A 163 72.22 -21.85 17.02
C VAL A 163 71.40 -20.57 16.85
N ARG A 164 71.62 -19.80 15.76
CA ARG A 164 70.88 -18.56 15.49
C ARG A 164 69.57 -18.78 14.74
N CYS A 165 69.62 -19.42 13.58
CA CYS A 165 68.45 -19.54 12.70
C CYS A 165 67.80 -20.93 12.72
N SER A 166 68.31 -21.84 13.56
CA SER A 166 67.81 -23.21 13.77
C SER A 166 67.80 -24.11 12.54
N ARG A 167 68.39 -23.68 11.42
CA ARG A 167 68.50 -24.52 10.22
C ARG A 167 69.46 -25.68 10.48
N ASP A 168 69.03 -26.87 10.08
CA ASP A 168 69.82 -28.09 10.15
C ASP A 168 71.12 -27.96 9.34
N LYS A 169 72.22 -28.48 9.88
CA LYS A 169 73.56 -28.38 9.30
C LYS A 169 73.60 -29.11 7.96
N GLU A 170 73.12 -30.34 7.89
CA GLU A 170 73.14 -31.14 6.66
C GLU A 170 72.31 -30.47 5.56
N ASP A 171 71.12 -29.99 5.90
CA ASP A 171 70.26 -29.25 4.97
C ASP A 171 70.90 -27.96 4.49
N VAL A 172 71.55 -27.21 5.38
CA VAL A 172 72.22 -25.97 5.00
C VAL A 172 73.32 -26.24 3.97
N PHE A 173 74.17 -27.24 4.21
CA PHE A 173 75.22 -27.60 3.26
C PHE A 173 74.66 -28.22 1.97
N ARG A 174 73.59 -29.02 2.05
CA ARG A 174 72.94 -29.63 0.89
C ARG A 174 72.25 -28.62 -0.02
N LEU A 175 71.47 -27.70 0.57
CA LEU A 175 70.60 -26.78 -0.16
C LEU A 175 71.34 -25.49 -0.55
N TYR A 176 72.31 -25.06 0.25
CA TYR A 176 72.97 -23.77 0.07
C TYR A 176 74.49 -23.88 -0.09
N GLY A 177 75.06 -25.07 -0.14
CA GLY A 177 76.52 -25.27 -0.22
C GLY A 177 77.14 -24.95 -1.58
N SER A 178 76.35 -24.84 -2.64
CA SER A 178 76.83 -24.47 -3.98
C SER A 178 75.83 -23.61 -4.75
N LYS A 179 76.28 -22.99 -5.84
CA LYS A 179 75.42 -22.17 -6.72
C LYS A 179 74.32 -23.00 -7.37
N GLU A 180 74.64 -24.24 -7.72
CA GLU A 180 73.73 -25.19 -8.37
C GLU A 180 72.61 -25.58 -7.40
N ALA A 181 72.96 -25.89 -6.15
CA ALA A 181 71.99 -26.23 -5.10
C ALA A 181 71.03 -25.06 -4.83
N VAL A 182 71.56 -23.84 -4.70
CA VAL A 182 70.75 -22.61 -4.53
C VAL A 182 69.81 -22.40 -5.72
N THR A 183 70.27 -22.65 -6.94
CA THR A 183 69.45 -22.48 -8.16
C THR A 183 68.29 -23.48 -8.18
N ALA A 184 68.54 -24.75 -7.84
CA ALA A 184 67.51 -25.79 -7.78
C ALA A 184 66.40 -25.45 -6.76
N VAL A 185 66.77 -24.91 -5.58
CA VAL A 185 65.80 -24.46 -4.56
C VAL A 185 64.90 -23.32 -5.08
N ILE A 186 65.46 -22.40 -5.88
CA ILE A 186 64.68 -21.30 -6.46
C ILE A 186 63.69 -21.83 -7.49
N GLU A 187 64.13 -22.69 -8.41
CA GLU A 187 63.30 -23.28 -9.45
C GLU A 187 62.12 -24.08 -8.87
N GLU A 188 62.36 -24.87 -7.82
CA GLU A 188 61.31 -25.62 -7.12
C GLU A 188 60.24 -24.71 -6.52
N LYS A 189 60.64 -23.60 -5.88
CA LYS A 189 59.70 -22.62 -5.31
C LYS A 189 58.87 -21.92 -6.39
N GLU A 190 59.48 -21.55 -7.51
CA GLU A 190 58.80 -20.90 -8.62
C GLU A 190 57.76 -21.82 -9.26
N GLU A 191 58.09 -23.10 -9.45
CA GLU A 191 57.14 -24.09 -9.97
C GLU A 191 55.96 -24.34 -9.03
N ALA A 192 56.21 -24.47 -7.72
CA ALA A 192 55.17 -24.63 -6.73
C ALA A 192 54.20 -23.43 -6.70
N LEU A 193 54.74 -22.20 -6.81
CA LEU A 193 53.92 -20.99 -6.85
C LEU A 193 53.03 -20.94 -8.11
N ARG A 194 53.59 -21.30 -9.27
CA ARG A 194 52.85 -21.35 -10.53
C ARG A 194 51.66 -22.33 -10.45
N LEU A 195 51.88 -23.53 -9.92
CA LEU A 195 50.83 -24.54 -9.78
C LEU A 195 49.70 -24.06 -8.84
N ALA A 196 50.04 -23.44 -7.72
CA ALA A 196 49.06 -22.90 -6.78
C ALA A 196 48.21 -21.77 -7.40
N GLU A 197 48.82 -20.91 -8.22
CA GLU A 197 48.10 -19.85 -8.93
C GLU A 197 47.13 -20.41 -9.99
N GLU A 198 47.55 -21.43 -10.75
CA GLU A 198 46.67 -22.10 -11.71
C GLU A 198 45.45 -22.77 -11.06
N GLU A 199 45.63 -23.41 -9.91
CA GLU A 199 44.53 -24.01 -9.14
C GLU A 199 43.55 -22.95 -8.63
N ARG A 200 44.06 -21.83 -8.10
CA ARG A 200 43.22 -20.70 -7.65
C ARG A 200 42.34 -20.17 -8.78
N LEU A 201 42.92 -19.94 -9.95
CA LEU A 201 42.19 -19.40 -11.11
C LEU A 201 41.09 -20.35 -11.59
N LYS A 202 41.35 -21.67 -11.59
CA LYS A 202 40.33 -22.69 -11.92
C LYS A 202 39.18 -22.68 -10.91
N ALA A 203 39.47 -22.64 -9.62
CA ALA A 203 38.46 -22.61 -8.57
C ALA A 203 37.56 -21.37 -8.64
N GLU A 204 38.13 -20.19 -8.91
CA GLU A 204 37.38 -18.94 -9.08
C GLU A 204 36.47 -18.99 -10.31
N ALA A 205 36.96 -19.52 -11.44
CA ALA A 205 36.17 -19.67 -12.66
C ALA A 205 34.95 -20.59 -12.43
N GLU A 206 35.14 -21.73 -11.76
CA GLU A 206 34.06 -22.65 -11.41
C GLU A 206 33.02 -22.01 -10.47
N ALA A 207 33.48 -21.29 -9.44
CA ALA A 207 32.60 -20.61 -8.49
C ALA A 207 31.74 -19.54 -9.20
N LYS A 208 32.36 -18.76 -10.11
CA LYS A 208 31.66 -17.74 -10.91
C LYS A 208 30.62 -18.39 -11.83
N ALA A 209 30.96 -19.48 -12.51
CA ALA A 209 30.03 -20.21 -13.37
C ALA A 209 28.82 -20.76 -12.58
N LYS A 210 29.05 -21.37 -11.41
CA LYS A 210 27.98 -21.86 -10.51
C LYS A 210 27.06 -20.73 -10.04
N ARG A 211 27.62 -19.55 -9.69
CA ARG A 211 26.83 -18.37 -9.26
C ARG A 211 25.94 -17.86 -10.39
N VAL A 212 26.46 -17.72 -11.60
CA VAL A 212 25.67 -17.28 -12.78
C VAL A 212 24.55 -18.26 -13.10
N ALA A 213 24.82 -19.57 -13.07
CA ALA A 213 23.81 -20.60 -13.31
C ALA A 213 22.68 -20.58 -12.25
N LYS A 214 23.03 -20.41 -10.97
CA LYS A 214 22.04 -20.31 -9.87
C LYS A 214 21.16 -19.07 -10.03
N THR A 215 21.75 -17.90 -10.31
CA THR A 215 20.99 -16.65 -10.51
C THR A 215 20.05 -16.75 -11.72
N LYS A 216 20.51 -17.32 -12.84
CA LYS A 216 19.65 -17.55 -14.02
C LYS A 216 18.45 -18.46 -13.69
N LYS A 217 18.66 -19.56 -12.95
CA LYS A 217 17.57 -20.45 -12.54
C LYS A 217 16.54 -19.74 -11.67
N ILE A 218 16.97 -18.96 -10.67
CA ILE A 218 16.08 -18.20 -9.79
C ILE A 218 15.28 -17.17 -10.60
N ALA A 219 15.93 -16.42 -11.49
CA ALA A 219 15.25 -15.43 -12.33
C ALA A 219 14.16 -16.04 -13.22
N ILE A 220 14.41 -17.21 -13.81
CA ILE A 220 13.42 -17.93 -14.63
C ILE A 220 12.22 -18.37 -13.77
N ILE A 221 12.46 -18.95 -12.59
CA ILE A 221 11.38 -19.38 -11.69
C ILE A 221 10.54 -18.18 -11.25
N SER A 222 11.17 -17.09 -10.82
CA SER A 222 10.46 -15.87 -10.42
C SER A 222 9.60 -15.30 -11.57
N ALA A 223 10.12 -15.28 -12.79
CA ALA A 223 9.37 -14.82 -13.96
C ALA A 223 8.14 -15.71 -14.24
N ILE A 224 8.28 -17.04 -14.18
CA ILE A 224 7.16 -17.98 -14.35
C ILE A 224 6.10 -17.77 -13.27
N THR A 225 6.50 -17.60 -12.02
CA THR A 225 5.57 -17.35 -10.91
C THR A 225 4.78 -16.06 -11.11
N ILE A 226 5.45 -14.96 -11.49
CA ILE A 226 4.79 -13.68 -11.76
C ILE A 226 3.77 -13.83 -12.89
N VAL A 227 4.16 -14.45 -14.01
CA VAL A 227 3.24 -14.69 -15.13
C VAL A 227 2.06 -15.56 -14.70
N SER A 228 2.29 -16.60 -13.89
CA SER A 228 1.22 -17.48 -13.39
C SER A 228 0.23 -16.73 -12.50
N LEU A 229 0.71 -15.85 -11.62
CA LEU A 229 -0.14 -15.01 -10.77
C LEU A 229 -0.97 -14.02 -11.59
N LEU A 230 -0.39 -13.42 -12.64
CA LEU A 230 -1.11 -12.52 -13.55
C LEU A 230 -2.20 -13.27 -14.32
N VAL A 231 -1.93 -14.49 -14.77
CA VAL A 231 -2.93 -15.34 -15.44
C VAL A 231 -4.05 -15.71 -14.47
N LEU A 232 -3.74 -16.07 -13.23
CA LEU A 232 -4.76 -16.37 -12.21
C LEU A 232 -5.62 -15.16 -11.87
N TYR A 233 -5.01 -13.98 -11.73
CA TYR A 233 -5.74 -12.73 -11.53
C TYR A 233 -6.68 -12.44 -12.69
N TRP A 234 -6.18 -12.56 -13.93
CA TRP A 234 -6.99 -12.34 -15.13
C TRP A 234 -8.15 -13.33 -15.24
N LEU A 235 -7.90 -14.63 -14.99
CA LEU A 235 -8.95 -15.65 -14.95
C LEU A 235 -9.99 -15.38 -13.85
N GLY A 236 -9.54 -14.96 -12.65
CA GLY A 236 -10.42 -14.60 -11.55
C GLY A 236 -11.32 -13.41 -11.89
N SER A 237 -10.75 -12.36 -12.50
CA SER A 237 -11.50 -11.20 -12.98
C SER A 237 -12.54 -11.59 -14.04
N LEU A 238 -12.17 -12.46 -14.98
CA LEU A 238 -13.09 -12.95 -16.02
C LEU A 238 -14.23 -13.79 -15.43
N LEU A 239 -13.94 -14.65 -14.46
CA LEU A 239 -14.96 -15.43 -13.74
C LEU A 239 -15.90 -14.53 -12.94
N TYR A 240 -15.37 -13.54 -12.23
CA TYR A 240 -16.16 -12.56 -11.49
C TYR A 240 -17.12 -11.80 -12.41
N GLY A 241 -16.62 -11.23 -13.51
CA GLY A 241 -17.46 -10.55 -14.50
C GLY A 241 -18.52 -11.47 -15.13
N GLY A 242 -18.18 -12.76 -15.32
CA GLY A 242 -19.13 -13.78 -15.76
C GLY A 242 -20.27 -14.03 -14.76
N ILE A 243 -19.95 -14.17 -13.46
CA ILE A 243 -20.94 -14.33 -12.39
C ILE A 243 -21.85 -13.10 -12.30
N GLN A 244 -21.27 -11.91 -12.30
CA GLN A 244 -22.01 -10.65 -12.26
C GLN A 244 -22.95 -10.53 -13.48
N THR A 245 -22.47 -10.85 -14.68
CA THR A 245 -23.32 -10.88 -15.89
C THR A 245 -24.48 -11.89 -15.76
N LEU A 246 -24.26 -13.06 -15.14
CA LEU A 246 -25.32 -14.04 -14.90
C LEU A 246 -26.36 -13.54 -13.89
N GLN A 247 -25.92 -12.90 -12.80
CA GLN A 247 -26.82 -12.28 -11.83
C GLN A 247 -27.62 -11.13 -12.47
N GLY A 248 -26.98 -10.26 -13.25
CA GLY A 248 -27.66 -9.21 -14.00
C GLY A 248 -28.67 -9.76 -15.01
N ASN A 249 -28.38 -10.88 -15.68
CA ASN A 249 -29.35 -11.55 -16.54
C ASN A 249 -30.55 -12.14 -15.77
N ARG A 250 -30.38 -12.52 -14.50
CA ARG A 250 -31.50 -12.97 -13.65
C ARG A 250 -32.37 -11.79 -13.24
N ALA A 251 -31.76 -10.70 -12.75
CA ALA A 251 -32.45 -9.47 -12.39
C ALA A 251 -33.21 -8.87 -13.60
N LEU A 252 -32.58 -8.86 -14.77
CA LEU A 252 -33.24 -8.42 -16.01
C LEU A 252 -34.47 -9.28 -16.36
N LYS A 253 -34.43 -10.58 -16.09
CA LYS A 253 -35.56 -11.48 -16.32
C LYS A 253 -36.69 -11.28 -15.31
N SER A 254 -36.38 -10.88 -14.07
CA SER A 254 -37.38 -10.53 -13.06
C SER A 254 -37.92 -9.10 -13.21
N GLY A 255 -37.38 -8.30 -14.13
CA GLY A 255 -37.80 -6.91 -14.32
C GLY A 255 -37.15 -5.91 -13.36
N ASP A 256 -36.17 -6.35 -12.57
CA ASP A 256 -35.39 -5.48 -11.69
C ASP A 256 -34.24 -4.84 -12.50
N TYR A 257 -34.58 -3.76 -13.21
CA TYR A 257 -33.63 -3.07 -14.09
C TYR A 257 -32.51 -2.38 -13.33
N LEU A 258 -32.78 -1.89 -12.11
CA LEU A 258 -31.77 -1.29 -11.27
C LEU A 258 -30.75 -2.34 -10.84
N ALA A 259 -31.16 -3.46 -10.24
CA ALA A 259 -30.23 -4.53 -9.88
C ALA A 259 -29.51 -5.12 -11.10
N ALA A 260 -30.19 -5.24 -12.25
CA ALA A 260 -29.55 -5.64 -13.50
C ALA A 260 -28.44 -4.67 -13.92
N TYR A 261 -28.71 -3.36 -13.85
CA TYR A 261 -27.72 -2.31 -14.09
C TYR A 261 -26.51 -2.45 -13.16
N ARG A 262 -26.72 -2.60 -11.84
CA ARG A 262 -25.64 -2.75 -10.84
C ARG A 262 -24.71 -3.92 -11.18
N HIS A 263 -25.30 -5.08 -11.48
CA HIS A 263 -24.55 -6.26 -11.87
C HIS A 263 -23.78 -6.10 -13.19
N TYR A 264 -24.33 -5.37 -14.16
CA TYR A 264 -23.64 -5.12 -15.42
C TYR A 264 -22.52 -4.09 -15.30
N VAL A 265 -22.66 -3.08 -14.42
CA VAL A 265 -21.57 -2.17 -14.03
C VAL A 265 -20.44 -2.94 -13.37
N ALA A 266 -20.74 -3.79 -12.38
CA ALA A 266 -19.75 -4.65 -11.72
C ALA A 266 -19.05 -5.64 -12.68
N ALA A 267 -19.71 -5.99 -13.80
CA ALA A 267 -19.18 -6.84 -14.84
C ALA A 267 -18.43 -6.09 -15.97
N ASP A 268 -18.36 -4.76 -15.92
CA ASP A 268 -17.88 -3.89 -17.01
C ASP A 268 -18.55 -4.21 -18.37
N ASN A 269 -19.86 -4.49 -18.35
CA ASN A 269 -20.62 -4.92 -19.52
C ASN A 269 -21.37 -3.75 -20.16
N SER A 270 -20.62 -2.81 -20.74
CA SER A 270 -21.12 -1.56 -21.37
C SER A 270 -22.33 -1.76 -22.30
N ARG A 271 -22.34 -2.82 -23.10
CA ARG A 271 -23.47 -3.13 -24.00
C ARG A 271 -24.76 -3.40 -23.22
N LYS A 272 -24.68 -4.19 -22.15
CA LYS A 272 -25.83 -4.53 -21.31
C LYS A 272 -26.27 -3.34 -20.45
N ILE A 273 -25.31 -2.59 -19.92
CA ILE A 273 -25.54 -1.33 -19.20
C ILE A 273 -26.42 -0.40 -20.04
N ALA A 274 -26.02 -0.13 -21.29
CA ALA A 274 -26.79 0.74 -22.19
C ALA A 274 -28.20 0.21 -22.50
N THR A 275 -28.42 -1.10 -22.43
CA THR A 275 -29.74 -1.70 -22.68
C THR A 275 -30.68 -1.50 -21.49
N VAL A 276 -30.15 -1.60 -20.26
CA VAL A 276 -30.98 -1.53 -19.05
C VAL A 276 -31.10 -0.13 -18.48
N SER A 277 -30.11 0.74 -18.70
CA SER A 277 -30.13 2.11 -18.19
C SER A 277 -31.32 2.92 -18.72
N GLU A 278 -31.82 2.62 -19.92
CA GLU A 278 -33.03 3.24 -20.49
C GLU A 278 -34.35 2.86 -19.76
N GLN A 279 -34.29 1.95 -18.79
CA GLN A 279 -35.43 1.43 -18.04
C GLN A 279 -35.31 1.68 -16.52
N VAL A 280 -34.16 2.17 -16.05
CA VAL A 280 -33.94 2.45 -14.63
C VAL A 280 -34.79 3.66 -14.22
N LEU A 281 -35.63 3.48 -13.21
CA LEU A 281 -36.42 4.57 -12.63
C LEU A 281 -35.54 5.39 -11.69
N GLY A 282 -35.72 6.72 -11.70
CA GLY A 282 -35.03 7.59 -10.74
C GLY A 282 -35.71 7.66 -9.37
N ASN A 283 -36.96 7.24 -9.28
CA ASN A 283 -37.70 7.05 -8.03
C ASN A 283 -38.87 6.09 -8.31
N GLU A 284 -39.41 5.51 -7.25
CA GLU A 284 -40.57 4.65 -7.31
C GLU A 284 -41.85 5.44 -7.57
N GLY A 285 -42.73 4.89 -8.40
CA GLY A 285 -43.98 5.56 -8.81
C GLY A 285 -44.88 5.94 -7.65
N HIS A 286 -44.89 5.14 -6.58
CA HIS A 286 -45.71 5.38 -5.38
C HIS A 286 -45.19 6.54 -4.52
N ASN A 287 -43.90 6.87 -4.59
CA ASN A 287 -43.34 8.07 -3.94
C ASN A 287 -43.71 9.32 -4.73
N LEU A 288 -43.63 9.24 -6.06
CA LEU A 288 -43.75 10.39 -6.96
C LEU A 288 -45.15 10.99 -7.04
N TRP A 289 -46.22 10.28 -6.68
CA TRP A 289 -47.54 10.92 -6.54
C TRP A 289 -47.75 11.50 -5.13
N GLN A 290 -46.89 11.13 -4.18
CA GLN A 290 -46.86 11.61 -2.80
C GLN A 290 -45.73 12.63 -2.60
N SER A 291 -45.66 13.63 -3.48
CA SER A 291 -44.64 14.68 -3.48
C SER A 291 -43.19 14.24 -3.77
N GLY A 292 -42.91 12.94 -3.91
CA GLY A 292 -41.58 12.38 -4.15
C GLY A 292 -40.51 12.93 -3.20
N ALA A 293 -40.84 12.95 -1.91
CA ALA A 293 -40.03 13.52 -0.84
C ALA A 293 -38.77 12.69 -0.51
N MET A 294 -38.66 11.46 -1.02
CA MET A 294 -37.51 10.59 -0.79
C MET A 294 -37.18 9.75 -2.04
N THR A 295 -35.89 9.51 -2.28
CA THR A 295 -35.36 8.54 -3.23
C THR A 295 -33.99 8.04 -2.76
N ALA A 296 -33.43 7.01 -3.39
CA ALA A 296 -32.14 6.44 -3.01
C ALA A 296 -31.34 5.95 -4.22
N ASP A 297 -30.01 6.00 -4.11
CA ASP A 297 -29.08 5.26 -4.98
C ASP A 297 -28.35 4.17 -4.18
N GLU A 298 -27.26 3.59 -4.68
CA GLU A 298 -26.52 2.53 -3.98
C GLU A 298 -25.90 2.99 -2.66
N GLU A 299 -25.44 4.24 -2.59
CA GLU A 299 -24.60 4.74 -1.52
C GLU A 299 -25.36 5.68 -0.59
N ASN A 300 -26.40 6.33 -1.09
CA ASN A 300 -27.03 7.47 -0.43
C ASN A 300 -28.56 7.37 -0.44
N LEU A 301 -29.15 7.89 0.63
CA LEU A 301 -30.54 8.28 0.69
C LEU A 301 -30.64 9.78 0.40
N TYR A 302 -31.67 10.19 -0.33
CA TYR A 302 -31.97 11.59 -0.61
C TYR A 302 -33.38 11.91 -0.18
N TYR A 303 -33.56 12.98 0.58
CA TYR A 303 -34.87 13.36 1.10
C TYR A 303 -34.97 14.85 1.32
N ILE A 304 -36.20 15.31 1.57
CA ILE A 304 -36.46 16.71 1.91
C ILE A 304 -36.90 16.90 3.37
N ASP A 305 -36.68 18.12 3.88
CA ASP A 305 -37.28 18.60 5.12
C ASP A 305 -38.62 19.34 4.86
N SER A 306 -39.18 19.95 5.92
CA SER A 306 -40.43 20.73 5.82
C SER A 306 -40.30 22.01 4.99
N ASN A 307 -39.09 22.51 4.75
CA ASN A 307 -38.80 23.64 3.88
C ASN A 307 -38.48 23.21 2.44
N CYS A 308 -38.66 21.92 2.13
CA CYS A 308 -38.31 21.29 0.86
C CYS A 308 -36.81 21.32 0.54
N VAL A 309 -35.93 21.59 1.53
CA VAL A 309 -34.48 21.56 1.35
C VAL A 309 -34.03 20.13 1.14
N ILE A 310 -33.18 19.89 0.14
CA ILE A 310 -32.73 18.55 -0.23
C ILE A 310 -31.50 18.16 0.59
N TYR A 311 -31.59 17.02 1.27
CA TYR A 311 -30.50 16.39 2.00
C TYR A 311 -30.05 15.12 1.29
N LYS A 312 -28.73 14.89 1.32
CA LYS A 312 -28.07 13.63 1.00
C LYS A 312 -27.62 13.00 2.31
N GLU A 313 -27.87 11.71 2.49
CA GLU A 313 -27.39 10.94 3.63
C GLU A 313 -26.66 9.69 3.18
N ALA A 314 -25.38 9.59 3.52
CA ALA A 314 -24.57 8.42 3.19
C ALA A 314 -25.01 7.21 4.03
N LYS A 315 -25.48 6.14 3.39
CA LYS A 315 -26.02 4.94 4.06
C LYS A 315 -24.98 4.25 4.95
N ALA A 316 -23.71 4.27 4.55
CA ALA A 316 -22.63 3.60 5.27
C ALA A 316 -22.23 4.30 6.58
N THR A 317 -22.35 5.63 6.64
CA THR A 317 -21.84 6.44 7.75
C THR A 317 -22.95 7.18 8.52
N GLY A 318 -24.13 7.36 7.92
CA GLY A 318 -25.18 8.24 8.41
C GLY A 318 -24.84 9.73 8.26
N GLU A 319 -23.77 10.07 7.53
CA GLU A 319 -23.37 11.46 7.31
C GLU A 319 -24.42 12.19 6.47
N LYS A 320 -24.96 13.29 7.02
CA LYS A 320 -25.99 14.12 6.38
C LYS A 320 -25.33 15.36 5.78
N THR A 321 -25.63 15.65 4.52
CA THR A 321 -25.16 16.82 3.78
C THR A 321 -26.35 17.54 3.17
N GLU A 322 -26.47 18.84 3.46
CA GLU A 322 -27.43 19.71 2.79
C GLU A 322 -26.94 20.04 1.38
N LEU A 323 -27.82 19.96 0.39
CA LEU A 323 -27.53 20.40 -0.97
C LEU A 323 -28.12 21.81 -1.17
N ASP A 324 -27.45 22.63 -2.00
CA ASP A 324 -27.92 23.98 -2.38
C ASP A 324 -29.10 23.92 -3.38
N ALA A 325 -30.18 23.27 -2.94
CA ALA A 325 -31.36 22.96 -3.71
C ALA A 325 -32.56 22.75 -2.78
N ALA A 326 -33.70 23.33 -3.17
CA ALA A 326 -34.99 23.04 -2.57
C ALA A 326 -35.95 22.58 -3.68
N GLY A 327 -36.61 21.43 -3.47
CA GLY A 327 -37.38 20.83 -4.54
C GLY A 327 -38.25 19.65 -4.13
N LEU A 328 -39.23 19.36 -4.96
CA LEU A 328 -40.16 18.25 -4.84
C LEU A 328 -39.94 17.24 -5.96
N PHE A 329 -40.53 16.06 -5.82
CA PHE A 329 -40.52 14.99 -6.81
C PHE A 329 -39.10 14.50 -7.15
N LEU A 330 -38.32 14.22 -6.10
CA LEU A 330 -36.92 13.82 -6.23
C LEU A 330 -36.79 12.56 -7.09
N ASN A 331 -35.85 12.59 -8.03
CA ASN A 331 -35.43 11.44 -8.82
C ASN A 331 -33.91 11.42 -8.84
N VAL A 332 -33.26 10.26 -8.70
CA VAL A 332 -31.80 10.14 -8.75
C VAL A 332 -31.34 9.19 -9.86
N SER A 333 -30.32 9.60 -10.61
CA SER A 333 -29.65 8.72 -11.58
C SER A 333 -28.23 9.21 -11.81
N ASP A 334 -27.27 8.28 -11.76
CA ASP A 334 -25.85 8.54 -12.09
C ASP A 334 -25.26 9.74 -11.33
N GLY A 335 -25.54 9.82 -10.02
CA GLY A 335 -25.07 10.92 -9.14
C GLY A 335 -25.81 12.26 -9.33
N TRP A 336 -26.77 12.34 -10.25
CA TRP A 336 -27.61 13.52 -10.45
C TRP A 336 -28.97 13.35 -9.80
N LEU A 337 -29.38 14.34 -9.01
CA LEU A 337 -30.74 14.53 -8.53
C LEU A 337 -31.51 15.43 -9.49
N TYR A 338 -32.71 15.01 -9.88
CA TYR A 338 -33.66 15.74 -10.71
C TYR A 338 -34.88 16.08 -9.85
N TYR A 339 -35.32 17.32 -9.89
CA TYR A 339 -36.37 17.81 -9.00
C TYR A 339 -37.10 19.01 -9.60
N LEU A 340 -38.33 19.20 -9.14
CA LEU A 340 -39.12 20.39 -9.42
C LEU A 340 -38.85 21.44 -8.35
N ASP A 341 -38.60 22.68 -8.77
CA ASP A 341 -38.38 23.78 -7.83
C ASP A 341 -39.63 24.00 -6.97
N ALA A 342 -39.45 23.94 -5.65
CA ALA A 342 -40.53 24.11 -4.68
C ALA A 342 -41.00 25.57 -4.56
N THR A 343 -40.20 26.53 -5.03
CA THR A 343 -40.49 27.98 -4.89
C THR A 343 -41.52 28.46 -5.90
N THR A 344 -41.31 28.13 -7.17
CA THR A 344 -42.12 28.59 -8.30
C THR A 344 -43.09 27.53 -8.79
N GLY A 345 -42.73 26.25 -8.69
CA GLY A 345 -43.45 25.15 -9.36
C GLY A 345 -43.38 25.23 -10.89
N GLN A 346 -42.51 26.07 -11.46
CA GLN A 346 -42.39 26.32 -12.90
C GLN A 346 -41.03 25.94 -13.49
N GLN A 347 -40.11 25.46 -12.65
CA GLN A 347 -38.75 25.14 -13.04
C GLN A 347 -38.40 23.69 -12.69
N LEU A 348 -37.72 23.03 -13.62
CA LEU A 348 -37.19 21.68 -13.50
C LEU A 348 -35.67 21.74 -13.52
N PHE A 349 -35.03 21.29 -12.44
CA PHE A 349 -33.59 21.33 -12.25
C PHE A 349 -32.99 19.94 -12.15
N ARG A 350 -31.67 19.89 -12.29
CA ARG A 350 -30.87 18.84 -11.68
C ARG A 350 -29.68 19.40 -10.91
N ILE A 351 -29.22 18.66 -9.91
CA ILE A 351 -28.00 18.95 -9.13
C ILE A 351 -27.15 17.68 -9.00
N HIS A 352 -25.86 17.79 -9.22
CA HIS A 352 -24.93 16.68 -8.99
C HIS A 352 -24.63 16.58 -7.49
N ALA A 353 -24.90 15.42 -6.90
CA ALA A 353 -24.86 15.20 -5.45
C ALA A 353 -23.47 15.45 -4.83
N GLU A 354 -22.38 15.14 -5.56
CA GLU A 354 -21.01 15.40 -5.09
C GLU A 354 -20.45 16.79 -5.44
N SER A 355 -20.54 17.21 -6.71
CA SER A 355 -19.88 18.44 -7.17
C SER A 355 -20.67 19.71 -6.86
N GLY A 356 -21.97 19.58 -6.53
CA GLY A 356 -22.89 20.71 -6.39
C GLY A 356 -23.22 21.40 -7.71
N GLU A 357 -22.81 20.83 -8.85
CA GLU A 357 -23.14 21.38 -10.18
C GLU A 357 -24.66 21.38 -10.37
N LYS A 358 -25.25 22.54 -10.66
CA LYS A 358 -26.69 22.73 -10.80
C LYS A 358 -27.04 23.23 -12.20
N GLU A 359 -28.06 22.62 -12.81
CA GLU A 359 -28.51 22.93 -14.17
C GLU A 359 -30.03 23.07 -14.24
N LEU A 360 -30.51 24.15 -14.86
CA LEU A 360 -31.90 24.33 -15.26
C LEU A 360 -32.17 23.54 -16.54
N LEU A 361 -33.06 22.56 -16.48
CA LEU A 361 -33.41 21.70 -17.62
C LEU A 361 -34.58 22.25 -18.43
N TYR A 362 -35.60 22.77 -17.75
CA TYR A 362 -36.77 23.36 -18.41
C TYR A 362 -37.49 24.35 -17.48
N GLU A 363 -38.05 25.40 -18.08
CA GLU A 363 -38.85 26.42 -17.41
C GLU A 363 -40.09 26.69 -18.27
N THR A 364 -41.24 26.82 -17.61
CA THR A 364 -42.52 27.19 -18.23
C THR A 364 -42.97 28.57 -17.77
N ALA A 365 -43.67 29.31 -18.63
CA ALA A 365 -44.06 30.69 -18.37
C ALA A 365 -45.42 30.82 -17.66
N ASP A 366 -46.40 30.02 -18.08
CA ASP A 366 -47.82 30.13 -17.69
C ASP A 366 -48.41 28.78 -17.25
N SER A 367 -47.56 27.78 -17.06
CA SER A 367 -47.95 26.45 -16.58
C SER A 367 -47.28 26.11 -15.27
N TYR A 368 -47.74 25.06 -14.61
CA TYR A 368 -47.14 24.52 -13.38
C TYR A 368 -46.88 23.03 -13.53
N PHE A 369 -45.74 22.57 -13.01
CA PHE A 369 -45.48 21.15 -12.92
C PHE A 369 -46.31 20.52 -11.81
N MET A 370 -46.91 19.38 -12.11
CA MET A 370 -47.74 18.64 -11.16
C MET A 370 -47.05 17.39 -10.62
N ASN A 371 -46.21 16.73 -11.44
CA ASN A 371 -45.46 15.51 -11.10
C ASN A 371 -44.21 15.41 -11.98
N LEU A 372 -43.22 14.65 -11.52
CA LEU A 372 -42.00 14.32 -12.26
C LEU A 372 -41.60 12.85 -12.08
N SER A 373 -41.20 12.18 -13.15
CA SER A 373 -40.58 10.86 -13.12
C SER A 373 -39.41 10.80 -14.10
N LEU A 374 -38.30 10.23 -13.67
CA LEU A 374 -37.14 9.96 -14.53
C LEU A 374 -37.12 8.47 -14.90
N VAL A 375 -36.96 8.17 -16.19
CA VAL A 375 -36.67 6.83 -16.69
C VAL A 375 -35.43 6.88 -17.57
N GLY A 376 -34.33 6.34 -17.08
CA GLY A 376 -33.01 6.44 -17.69
C GLY A 376 -32.61 7.89 -17.91
N ASN A 377 -32.69 8.36 -19.16
CA ASN A 377 -32.32 9.72 -19.55
C ASN A 377 -33.51 10.53 -20.11
N GLU A 378 -34.73 10.08 -19.85
CA GLU A 378 -35.96 10.78 -20.24
C GLU A 378 -36.80 11.13 -19.00
N LEU A 379 -37.17 12.39 -18.90
CA LEU A 379 -38.04 12.95 -17.87
C LEU A 379 -39.47 12.92 -18.40
N TYR A 380 -40.40 12.44 -17.59
CA TYR A 380 -41.84 12.46 -17.82
C TYR A 380 -42.47 13.33 -16.76
N PHE A 381 -43.36 14.25 -17.16
CA PHE A 381 -43.98 15.18 -16.22
C PHE A 381 -45.33 15.64 -16.73
N VAL A 382 -46.20 16.00 -15.79
CA VAL A 382 -47.50 16.60 -16.09
C VAL A 382 -47.40 18.10 -15.88
N LEU A 383 -47.85 18.87 -16.88
CA LEU A 383 -48.05 20.31 -16.74
C LEU A 383 -49.55 20.57 -16.58
N GLN A 384 -49.90 21.38 -15.59
CA GLN A 384 -51.17 22.10 -15.56
C GLN A 384 -50.99 23.39 -16.37
N GLU A 385 -51.66 23.47 -17.51
CA GLU A 385 -51.55 24.56 -18.49
C GLU A 385 -52.93 25.19 -18.75
N PRO A 386 -53.00 26.47 -19.16
CA PRO A 386 -54.25 27.10 -19.55
C PRO A 386 -54.90 26.32 -20.71
N ARG A 387 -56.23 26.19 -20.69
CA ARG A 387 -56.96 25.52 -21.78
C ARG A 387 -56.73 26.26 -23.10
N LYS A 388 -56.05 25.60 -24.04
CA LYS A 388 -55.66 26.17 -25.36
C LYS A 388 -56.84 26.53 -26.26
N ASN A 389 -58.00 25.94 -26.01
CA ASN A 389 -59.25 26.22 -26.73
C ASN A 389 -60.04 27.41 -26.16
N LEU A 390 -59.54 28.06 -25.10
CA LEU A 390 -60.15 29.23 -24.48
C LEU A 390 -59.21 30.44 -24.59
N THR A 391 -59.78 31.60 -24.89
CA THR A 391 -59.09 32.89 -24.76
C THR A 391 -58.90 33.27 -23.29
N PRO A 392 -57.97 34.19 -22.95
CA PRO A 392 -57.78 34.63 -21.56
C PRO A 392 -59.07 35.16 -20.89
N ALA A 393 -59.94 35.84 -21.65
CA ALA A 393 -61.22 36.33 -21.14
C ALA A 393 -62.22 35.19 -20.87
N GLU A 394 -62.24 34.14 -21.70
CA GLU A 394 -63.07 32.95 -21.47
C GLU A 394 -62.57 32.13 -20.30
N GLN A 395 -61.25 32.08 -20.07
CA GLN A 395 -60.64 31.46 -18.90
C GLN A 395 -61.03 32.20 -17.61
N GLU A 396 -60.93 33.53 -17.59
CA GLU A 396 -61.34 34.36 -16.47
C GLU A 396 -62.84 34.19 -16.15
N GLN A 397 -63.69 34.23 -17.18
CA GLN A 397 -65.13 34.02 -17.03
C GLN A 397 -65.43 32.62 -16.47
N MET A 398 -64.79 31.57 -17.01
CA MET A 398 -64.95 30.21 -16.52
C MET A 398 -64.57 30.08 -15.04
N ALA A 399 -63.47 30.71 -14.62
CA ALA A 399 -63.04 30.72 -13.23
C ALA A 399 -64.07 31.40 -12.32
N LEU A 400 -64.65 32.54 -12.74
CA LEU A 400 -65.70 33.25 -11.99
C LEU A 400 -66.99 32.42 -11.85
N GLU A 401 -67.28 31.56 -12.82
CA GLU A 401 -68.41 30.63 -12.80
C GLU A 401 -68.11 29.34 -12.02
N GLY A 402 -66.93 29.21 -11.42
CA GLY A 402 -66.50 28.03 -10.67
C GLY A 402 -66.02 26.87 -11.52
N GLY A 403 -65.80 27.09 -12.82
CA GLY A 403 -65.16 26.12 -13.72
C GLY A 403 -63.64 26.10 -13.60
N ASN A 404 -63.00 25.07 -14.16
CA ASN A 404 -61.54 24.94 -14.19
C ASN A 404 -60.98 25.41 -15.55
N PRO A 405 -60.35 26.61 -15.62
CA PRO A 405 -59.79 27.14 -16.87
C PRO A 405 -58.49 26.45 -17.30
N PHE A 406 -57.96 25.52 -16.50
CA PHE A 406 -56.75 24.78 -16.78
C PHE A 406 -57.04 23.36 -17.26
N GLN A 407 -56.06 22.78 -17.93
CA GLN A 407 -56.01 21.38 -18.32
C GLN A 407 -54.66 20.79 -17.93
N THR A 408 -54.61 19.50 -17.68
CA THR A 408 -53.36 18.78 -17.43
C THR A 408 -52.93 18.00 -18.67
N ARG A 409 -51.63 18.00 -18.98
CA ARG A 409 -51.08 17.22 -20.09
C ARG A 409 -49.76 16.57 -19.70
N LEU A 410 -49.56 15.33 -20.16
CA LEU A 410 -48.32 14.59 -19.97
C LEU A 410 -47.32 14.92 -21.08
N TYR A 411 -46.11 15.26 -20.66
CA TYR A 411 -44.98 15.60 -21.50
C TYR A 411 -43.79 14.70 -21.20
N ARG A 412 -42.88 14.60 -22.17
CA ARG A 412 -41.55 14.01 -22.00
C ARG A 412 -40.46 14.95 -22.48
N LEU A 413 -39.31 14.90 -21.82
CA LEU A 413 -38.10 15.64 -22.17
C LEU A 413 -36.88 14.74 -22.02
N LYS A 414 -36.13 14.54 -23.10
CA LYS A 414 -34.83 13.88 -22.99
C LYS A 414 -33.82 14.86 -22.40
N VAL A 415 -33.05 14.44 -21.39
CA VAL A 415 -32.03 15.30 -20.77
C VAL A 415 -31.06 15.82 -21.84
N GLY A 416 -30.76 17.12 -21.78
CA GLY A 416 -29.97 17.85 -22.78
C GLY A 416 -30.78 18.41 -23.96
N GLN A 417 -32.06 18.04 -24.11
CA GLN A 417 -32.98 18.74 -25.01
C GLN A 417 -33.66 19.89 -24.28
N LYS A 418 -34.14 20.90 -25.04
CA LYS A 418 -34.82 22.08 -24.48
C LYS A 418 -36.32 22.13 -24.72
N THR A 419 -36.86 21.19 -25.49
CA THR A 419 -38.26 21.23 -25.93
C THR A 419 -38.96 19.95 -25.52
N PRO A 420 -39.91 20.01 -24.57
CA PRO A 420 -40.73 18.88 -24.21
C PRO A 420 -41.64 18.46 -25.38
N LYS A 421 -41.98 17.17 -25.41
CA LYS A 421 -42.93 16.60 -26.37
C LYS A 421 -44.13 16.08 -25.62
N GLN A 422 -45.32 16.46 -26.06
CA GLN A 422 -46.57 15.94 -25.52
C GLN A 422 -46.68 14.43 -25.81
N VAL A 423 -47.13 13.67 -24.81
CA VAL A 423 -47.27 12.20 -24.88
C VAL A 423 -48.74 11.80 -25.01
N SER A 424 -49.65 12.50 -24.33
CA SER A 424 -51.08 12.20 -24.33
C SER A 424 -51.92 13.46 -24.51
N GLU A 425 -53.09 13.34 -25.12
CA GLU A 425 -54.12 14.38 -25.20
C GLU A 425 -55.12 14.32 -24.03
N ASN A 426 -55.09 13.24 -23.24
CA ASN A 426 -55.95 13.07 -22.08
C ASN A 426 -55.54 14.00 -20.94
N GLU A 427 -56.51 14.34 -20.08
CA GLU A 427 -56.25 15.02 -18.82
C GLU A 427 -55.83 14.01 -17.76
N ILE A 428 -54.69 14.25 -17.11
CA ILE A 428 -53.98 13.27 -16.28
C ILE A 428 -53.77 13.85 -14.89
N THR A 429 -54.26 13.14 -13.86
CA THR A 429 -54.07 13.50 -12.45
C THR A 429 -52.91 12.77 -11.80
N GLN A 430 -52.68 11.52 -12.20
CA GLN A 430 -51.61 10.67 -11.68
C GLN A 430 -51.01 9.85 -12.82
N PHE A 431 -49.71 9.61 -12.81
CA PHE A 431 -49.08 8.66 -13.73
C PHE A 431 -47.94 7.89 -13.06
N VAL A 432 -47.66 6.70 -13.60
CA VAL A 432 -46.55 5.84 -13.21
C VAL A 432 -45.88 5.34 -14.48
N CYS A 433 -44.57 5.58 -14.59
CA CYS A 433 -43.75 4.94 -15.61
C CYS A 433 -43.37 3.54 -15.15
N TYR A 434 -43.65 2.53 -15.97
CA TYR A 434 -43.30 1.15 -15.64
C TYR A 434 -42.96 0.39 -16.92
N LYS A 435 -41.72 -0.11 -16.98
CA LYS A 435 -41.13 -0.73 -18.18
C LYS A 435 -41.24 0.21 -19.38
N ASP A 436 -41.75 -0.28 -20.50
CA ASP A 436 -41.90 0.44 -21.76
C ASP A 436 -43.20 1.28 -21.86
N ARG A 437 -44.00 1.33 -20.78
CA ARG A 437 -45.30 2.01 -20.79
C ARG A 437 -45.44 3.05 -19.68
N ILE A 438 -46.42 3.92 -19.86
CA ILE A 438 -46.90 4.88 -18.88
C ILE A 438 -48.33 4.51 -18.56
N TYR A 439 -48.61 4.33 -17.29
CA TYR A 439 -49.93 4.10 -16.75
C TYR A 439 -50.40 5.40 -16.14
N TYR A 440 -51.66 5.77 -16.35
CA TYR A 440 -52.15 7.05 -15.86
C TYR A 440 -53.63 7.01 -15.50
N LEU A 441 -54.01 7.88 -14.56
CA LEU A 441 -55.37 8.14 -14.15
C LEU A 441 -55.91 9.31 -14.97
N ASP A 442 -56.93 9.04 -15.78
CA ASP A 442 -57.65 10.05 -16.53
C ASP A 442 -58.59 10.83 -15.62
N SER A 443 -58.50 12.16 -15.63
CA SER A 443 -59.28 13.01 -14.74
C SER A 443 -60.75 13.13 -15.12
N THR A 444 -61.10 12.85 -16.37
CA THR A 444 -62.45 13.05 -16.92
C THR A 444 -63.32 11.83 -16.69
N GLU A 445 -62.75 10.64 -16.90
CA GLU A 445 -63.44 9.36 -16.70
C GLU A 445 -63.14 8.72 -15.35
N SER A 446 -62.18 9.27 -14.59
CA SER A 446 -61.64 8.65 -13.37
C SER A 446 -61.22 7.20 -13.61
N ALA A 447 -60.60 6.94 -14.76
CA ALA A 447 -60.29 5.59 -15.27
C ALA A 447 -58.78 5.42 -15.46
N VAL A 448 -58.28 4.19 -15.32
CA VAL A 448 -56.85 3.89 -15.51
C VAL A 448 -56.60 3.47 -16.96
N TYR A 449 -55.63 4.12 -17.57
CA TYR A 449 -55.16 3.84 -18.93
C TYR A 449 -53.68 3.45 -18.91
N SER A 450 -53.23 2.81 -20.00
CA SER A 450 -51.81 2.70 -20.34
C SER A 450 -51.55 3.25 -21.75
N ILE A 451 -50.33 3.72 -21.96
CA ILE A 451 -49.85 4.20 -23.26
C ILE A 451 -48.36 3.89 -23.38
N ASP A 452 -47.87 3.66 -24.60
CA ASP A 452 -46.43 3.59 -24.84
C ASP A 452 -45.75 4.94 -24.47
N ARG A 453 -44.48 4.89 -24.05
CA ARG A 453 -43.69 6.06 -23.65
C ARG A 453 -43.59 7.17 -24.72
N HIS A 454 -43.94 6.88 -25.98
CA HIS A 454 -43.98 7.86 -27.07
C HIS A 454 -45.40 8.26 -27.50
N GLY A 455 -46.43 7.91 -26.72
CA GLY A 455 -47.80 8.37 -26.95
C GLY A 455 -48.61 7.50 -27.91
N LYS A 456 -48.22 6.24 -28.10
CA LYS A 456 -48.87 5.30 -29.01
C LYS A 456 -49.56 4.17 -28.24
N ASP A 457 -50.42 3.41 -28.93
CA ASP A 457 -51.03 2.20 -28.40
C ASP A 457 -51.72 2.42 -27.04
N MET A 458 -52.55 3.46 -26.96
CA MET A 458 -53.31 3.78 -25.75
C MET A 458 -54.40 2.73 -25.49
N GLN A 459 -54.51 2.27 -24.25
CA GLN A 459 -55.45 1.24 -23.83
C GLN A 459 -56.10 1.61 -22.50
N LYS A 460 -57.42 1.45 -22.40
CA LYS A 460 -58.16 1.56 -21.13
C LYS A 460 -58.03 0.23 -20.38
N LEU A 461 -57.57 0.28 -19.14
CA LEU A 461 -57.35 -0.91 -18.31
C LEU A 461 -58.51 -1.10 -17.31
N VAL A 462 -58.83 -0.05 -16.56
CA VAL A 462 -59.87 -0.08 -15.52
C VAL A 462 -60.87 1.03 -15.79
N SER A 463 -62.16 0.70 -15.81
CA SER A 463 -63.23 1.69 -15.87
C SER A 463 -63.43 2.33 -14.49
N GLY A 464 -63.60 3.65 -14.47
CA GLY A 464 -63.78 4.42 -13.25
C GLY A 464 -65.11 4.18 -12.53
N PRO A 465 -65.27 4.76 -11.32
CA PRO A 465 -64.35 5.71 -10.70
C PRO A 465 -63.19 5.05 -9.93
N VAL A 466 -61.95 5.46 -10.23
CA VAL A 466 -60.72 5.09 -9.51
C VAL A 466 -60.20 6.33 -8.79
N TYR A 467 -59.83 6.18 -7.52
CA TYR A 467 -59.33 7.28 -6.70
C TYR A 467 -57.81 7.48 -6.84
N ALA A 468 -57.03 6.41 -6.66
CA ALA A 468 -55.59 6.38 -6.86
C ALA A 468 -55.17 5.00 -7.39
N PHE A 469 -54.00 4.93 -8.02
CA PHE A 469 -53.44 3.65 -8.47
C PHE A 469 -51.92 3.56 -8.25
N GLY A 470 -51.39 2.35 -8.37
CA GLY A 470 -49.97 2.05 -8.23
C GLY A 470 -49.65 0.73 -8.91
N LEU A 471 -48.38 0.50 -9.18
CA LEU A 471 -47.91 -0.72 -9.84
C LEU A 471 -46.87 -1.38 -8.96
N TYR A 472 -46.96 -2.70 -8.84
CA TYR A 472 -46.03 -3.49 -8.06
C TYR A 472 -46.06 -4.94 -8.55
N GLU A 473 -44.88 -5.56 -8.71
CA GLU A 473 -44.71 -6.95 -9.18
C GLU A 473 -45.58 -7.35 -10.39
N ASP A 474 -45.59 -6.54 -11.45
CA ASP A 474 -46.42 -6.81 -12.64
C ASP A 474 -47.93 -6.95 -12.34
N ALA A 475 -48.42 -6.23 -11.33
CA ALA A 475 -49.83 -6.07 -11.03
C ALA A 475 -50.21 -4.59 -10.88
N LEU A 476 -51.46 -4.30 -11.22
CA LEU A 476 -52.10 -3.01 -11.03
C LEU A 476 -52.86 -3.03 -9.71
N TYR A 477 -52.54 -2.08 -8.84
CA TYR A 477 -53.29 -1.84 -7.62
C TYR A 477 -54.02 -0.51 -7.74
N TYR A 478 -55.27 -0.46 -7.31
CA TYR A 478 -56.04 0.78 -7.33
C TYR A 478 -57.07 0.81 -6.21
N THR A 479 -57.43 2.03 -5.82
CA THR A 479 -58.46 2.27 -4.81
C THR A 479 -59.79 2.59 -5.48
N ASP A 480 -60.83 1.86 -5.07
CA ASP A 480 -62.18 2.02 -5.60
C ASP A 480 -62.75 3.40 -5.24
N GLY A 481 -63.05 4.21 -6.24
CA GLY A 481 -63.61 5.55 -6.09
C GLY A 481 -65.14 5.58 -6.05
N THR A 482 -65.82 4.42 -6.03
CA THR A 482 -67.28 4.41 -5.97
C THR A 482 -67.78 5.05 -4.69
N VAL A 483 -68.86 5.82 -4.81
CA VAL A 483 -69.50 6.49 -3.66
C VAL A 483 -70.74 5.71 -3.28
N ASP A 484 -70.81 5.32 -2.01
CA ASP A 484 -71.99 4.68 -1.45
C ASP A 484 -73.17 5.66 -1.46
N ALA A 485 -74.29 5.24 -2.06
CA ALA A 485 -75.43 6.12 -2.31
C ALA A 485 -76.21 6.50 -1.03
N GLU A 486 -76.08 5.72 0.05
CA GLU A 486 -76.79 5.96 1.32
C GLU A 486 -76.00 6.87 2.26
N THR A 487 -74.69 6.66 2.33
CA THR A 487 -73.78 7.38 3.25
C THR A 487 -73.07 8.56 2.58
N GLY A 488 -73.01 8.59 1.25
CA GLY A 488 -72.23 9.57 0.49
C GLY A 488 -70.72 9.43 0.66
N GLN A 489 -70.25 8.34 1.26
CA GLN A 489 -68.83 8.11 1.52
C GLN A 489 -68.21 7.25 0.41
N PRO A 490 -66.92 7.48 0.06
CA PRO A 490 -66.24 6.66 -0.93
C PRO A 490 -65.88 5.29 -0.34
N SER A 491 -65.92 4.26 -1.19
CA SER A 491 -65.56 2.86 -0.90
C SER A 491 -64.10 2.76 -0.45
N LEU A 492 -63.16 3.19 -1.30
CA LEU A 492 -61.72 3.19 -1.07
C LEU A 492 -61.13 1.81 -0.72
N ALA A 493 -61.80 0.73 -1.12
CA ALA A 493 -61.23 -0.61 -1.06
C ALA A 493 -60.01 -0.71 -1.98
N LEU A 494 -58.94 -1.37 -1.51
CA LEU A 494 -57.73 -1.60 -2.30
C LEU A 494 -57.91 -2.88 -3.14
N ILE A 495 -57.92 -2.72 -4.46
CA ILE A 495 -58.13 -3.78 -5.43
C ILE A 495 -56.83 -4.04 -6.19
N LYS A 496 -56.49 -5.32 -6.35
CA LYS A 496 -55.42 -5.82 -7.22
C LYS A 496 -56.03 -6.35 -8.51
N ALA A 497 -55.40 -6.04 -9.63
CA ALA A 497 -55.72 -6.53 -10.97
C ALA A 497 -54.44 -6.94 -11.71
N ASP A 498 -54.57 -7.74 -12.76
CA ASP A 498 -53.48 -7.94 -13.72
C ASP A 498 -53.17 -6.65 -14.49
N MET A 499 -52.06 -6.63 -15.23
CA MET A 499 -51.66 -5.46 -16.04
C MET A 499 -52.64 -5.10 -17.17
N GLY A 500 -53.59 -5.98 -17.47
CA GLY A 500 -54.69 -5.72 -18.40
C GLY A 500 -55.96 -5.16 -17.73
N GLY A 501 -55.93 -4.93 -16.40
CA GLY A 501 -57.07 -4.48 -15.62
C GLY A 501 -58.13 -5.57 -15.35
N LYS A 502 -57.75 -6.85 -15.41
CA LYS A 502 -58.64 -8.01 -15.22
C LYS A 502 -58.23 -8.81 -13.98
N TYR A 503 -59.03 -9.83 -13.64
CA TYR A 503 -58.82 -10.74 -12.51
C TYR A 503 -58.67 -10.01 -11.18
N LEU A 504 -59.78 -9.41 -10.74
CA LEU A 504 -59.83 -8.54 -9.57
C LEU A 504 -59.77 -9.36 -8.27
N GLU A 505 -58.91 -8.94 -7.35
CA GLU A 505 -58.78 -9.45 -5.99
C GLU A 505 -58.84 -8.26 -5.03
N THR A 506 -59.74 -8.30 -4.04
CA THR A 506 -59.75 -7.29 -2.97
C THR A 506 -58.65 -7.59 -1.96
N VAL A 507 -57.70 -6.68 -1.81
CA VAL A 507 -56.55 -6.80 -0.90
C VAL A 507 -56.92 -6.30 0.50
N ILE A 508 -57.67 -5.19 0.55
CA ILE A 508 -58.18 -4.56 1.77
C ILE A 508 -59.60 -4.06 1.48
N ASP A 509 -60.60 -4.66 2.13
CA ASP A 509 -62.04 -4.43 1.85
C ASP A 509 -62.72 -3.54 2.92
N ASP A 510 -62.29 -3.67 4.17
CA ASP A 510 -62.90 -3.05 5.34
C ASP A 510 -62.23 -1.74 5.78
N ALA A 511 -61.24 -1.26 5.02
CA ALA A 511 -60.50 -0.05 5.31
C ALA A 511 -60.56 0.94 4.14
N LYS A 512 -60.71 2.22 4.46
CA LYS A 512 -60.70 3.31 3.48
C LYS A 512 -59.28 3.70 3.12
N VAL A 513 -58.67 2.93 2.21
CA VAL A 513 -57.29 3.15 1.78
C VAL A 513 -57.23 4.37 0.86
N VAL A 514 -56.60 5.43 1.34
CA VAL A 514 -56.43 6.67 0.55
C VAL A 514 -55.11 6.71 -0.18
N ASN A 515 -54.13 5.90 0.25
CA ASN A 515 -52.76 5.95 -0.23
C ASN A 515 -52.05 4.62 0.03
N PHE A 516 -51.14 4.22 -0.86
CA PHE A 516 -50.33 3.02 -0.70
C PHE A 516 -49.02 3.06 -1.50
N GLY A 517 -48.08 2.23 -1.10
CA GLY A 517 -46.75 2.08 -1.67
C GLY A 517 -46.12 0.75 -1.24
N TYR A 518 -44.99 0.41 -1.83
CA TYR A 518 -44.34 -0.89 -1.62
C TYR A 518 -42.84 -0.70 -1.48
N ASP A 519 -42.22 -1.45 -0.57
CA ASP A 519 -40.77 -1.65 -0.58
C ASP A 519 -40.44 -3.10 -0.22
N GLY A 520 -39.58 -3.73 -1.01
CA GLY A 520 -39.40 -5.18 -0.92
C GLY A 520 -40.73 -5.90 -1.13
N GLU A 521 -41.08 -6.85 -0.24
CA GLU A 521 -42.35 -7.61 -0.22
C GLU A 521 -43.45 -6.94 0.62
N ASP A 522 -43.17 -5.80 1.23
CA ASP A 522 -44.04 -5.15 2.20
C ASP A 522 -44.97 -4.11 1.53
N LEU A 523 -46.24 -4.11 1.92
CA LEU A 523 -47.23 -3.10 1.52
C LEU A 523 -47.36 -2.05 2.62
N TYR A 524 -47.23 -0.78 2.25
CA TYR A 524 -47.51 0.36 3.12
C TYR A 524 -48.75 1.06 2.65
N TYR A 525 -49.65 1.41 3.56
CA TYR A 525 -50.91 2.05 3.18
C TYR A 525 -51.47 2.94 4.28
N VAL A 526 -52.16 4.00 3.87
CA VAL A 526 -52.80 4.96 4.75
C VAL A 526 -54.30 4.75 4.73
N VAL A 527 -54.90 4.60 5.91
CA VAL A 527 -56.32 4.40 6.11
C VAL A 527 -56.96 5.65 6.69
N PHE A 528 -58.08 6.09 6.12
CA PHE A 528 -58.93 7.12 6.72
C PHE A 528 -59.91 6.52 7.73
N THR A 529 -59.71 6.82 9.01
CA THR A 529 -60.53 6.31 10.13
C THR A 529 -61.68 7.27 10.51
N GLY A 530 -61.85 8.37 9.78
CA GLY A 530 -62.81 9.43 10.08
C GLY A 530 -62.27 10.55 10.99
N MET A 531 -61.24 10.26 11.80
CA MET A 531 -60.58 11.25 12.67
C MET A 531 -59.10 11.43 12.36
N SER A 532 -58.45 10.42 11.78
CA SER A 532 -57.03 10.43 11.43
C SER A 532 -56.78 9.71 10.10
N LEU A 533 -55.57 9.90 9.58
CA LEU A 533 -55.00 9.13 8.48
C LEU A 533 -53.91 8.24 9.08
N ASP A 534 -54.13 6.94 9.20
CA ASP A 534 -53.20 6.07 9.92
C ASP A 534 -52.37 5.26 8.93
N LEU A 535 -51.04 5.30 9.08
CA LEU A 535 -50.10 4.58 8.22
C LEU A 535 -49.87 3.17 8.78
N TYR A 536 -50.11 2.15 7.96
CA TYR A 536 -49.89 0.75 8.27
C TYR A 536 -48.83 0.14 7.37
N LYS A 537 -48.16 -0.88 7.89
CA LYS A 537 -47.31 -1.82 7.15
C LYS A 537 -47.98 -3.20 7.19
N ARG A 538 -48.11 -3.85 6.04
CA ARG A 538 -48.53 -5.23 5.90
C ARG A 538 -47.37 -6.09 5.40
N SER A 539 -47.01 -7.10 6.19
CA SER A 539 -46.06 -8.15 5.82
C SER A 539 -46.78 -9.50 5.81
N GLY A 540 -47.08 -10.03 4.63
CA GLY A 540 -47.94 -11.22 4.51
C GLY A 540 -49.39 -10.92 4.94
N ALA A 541 -49.82 -11.49 6.07
CA ALA A 541 -51.20 -11.36 6.57
C ALA A 541 -51.33 -10.50 7.85
N GLU A 542 -50.24 -9.91 8.34
CA GLU A 542 -50.23 -9.11 9.56
C GLU A 542 -50.08 -7.62 9.24
N ASP A 543 -50.92 -6.80 9.89
CA ASP A 543 -50.90 -5.34 9.80
C ASP A 543 -50.29 -4.74 11.06
N VAL A 544 -49.30 -3.87 10.89
CA VAL A 544 -48.63 -3.13 11.95
C VAL A 544 -48.85 -1.65 11.72
N LEU A 545 -49.55 -0.98 12.64
CA LEU A 545 -49.69 0.47 12.65
C LEU A 545 -48.31 1.10 12.78
N ILE A 546 -47.88 1.97 11.86
CA ILE A 546 -46.61 2.70 11.89
C ILE A 546 -46.77 4.02 12.65
N SER A 547 -47.75 4.83 12.25
CA SER A 547 -47.99 6.18 12.77
C SER A 547 -49.48 6.52 12.68
N GLU A 548 -50.00 7.17 13.71
CA GLU A 548 -51.35 7.75 13.72
C GLU A 548 -51.29 9.15 13.07
N GLY A 549 -52.31 9.53 12.28
CA GLY A 549 -52.44 10.89 11.74
C GLY A 549 -51.32 11.36 10.78
N THR A 550 -50.92 10.49 9.85
CA THR A 550 -49.93 10.73 8.80
C THR A 550 -50.53 11.32 7.53
N GLN A 551 -49.92 12.35 6.95
CA GLN A 551 -50.44 13.00 5.72
C GLN A 551 -49.78 12.51 4.42
N VAL A 552 -48.48 12.22 4.48
CA VAL A 552 -47.65 11.80 3.34
C VAL A 552 -46.68 10.75 3.84
N PHE A 553 -46.41 9.72 3.05
CA PHE A 553 -45.28 8.83 3.30
C PHE A 553 -44.54 8.49 2.02
N ASN A 554 -43.24 8.27 2.08
CA ASN A 554 -42.43 7.77 0.98
C ASN A 554 -41.57 6.62 1.54
N CYS A 555 -41.23 5.64 0.72
CA CYS A 555 -40.32 4.57 1.10
C CYS A 555 -39.20 4.37 0.08
N ALA A 556 -38.00 4.08 0.57
CA ALA A 556 -36.83 3.83 -0.26
C ALA A 556 -35.79 3.03 0.54
N ASP A 557 -35.35 1.90 -0.01
CA ASP A 557 -34.25 1.08 0.50
C ASP A 557 -34.29 0.82 2.02
N GLY A 558 -35.42 0.37 2.57
CA GLY A 558 -35.51 0.06 4.00
C GLY A 558 -36.05 1.18 4.89
N TYR A 559 -36.23 2.38 4.35
CA TYR A 559 -36.61 3.58 5.11
C TYR A 559 -38.01 4.06 4.75
N VAL A 560 -38.70 4.61 5.75
CA VAL A 560 -39.96 5.36 5.58
C VAL A 560 -39.72 6.79 6.02
N LEU A 561 -40.08 7.73 5.14
CA LEU A 561 -40.21 9.14 5.46
C LEU A 561 -41.71 9.44 5.53
N TYR A 562 -42.18 10.08 6.60
CA TYR A 562 -43.60 10.43 6.75
C TYR A 562 -43.78 11.76 7.47
N ILE A 563 -44.94 12.38 7.31
CA ILE A 563 -45.31 13.60 8.04
C ILE A 563 -46.20 13.20 9.21
N ASP A 564 -45.83 13.57 10.43
CA ASP A 564 -46.60 13.28 11.64
C ASP A 564 -47.82 14.22 11.83
N PRO A 565 -48.67 14.00 12.85
CA PRO A 565 -49.87 14.81 13.08
C PRO A 565 -49.62 16.31 13.32
N VAL A 566 -48.41 16.70 13.74
CA VAL A 566 -48.06 18.11 13.98
C VAL A 566 -47.33 18.72 12.79
N GLY A 567 -47.20 18.00 11.68
CA GLY A 567 -46.61 18.47 10.44
C GLY A 567 -45.08 18.30 10.36
N GLN A 568 -44.47 17.55 11.28
CA GLN A 568 -43.04 17.29 11.27
C GLN A 568 -42.69 16.13 10.35
N PHE A 569 -41.62 16.28 9.56
CA PHE A 569 -41.05 15.19 8.77
C PHE A 569 -40.30 14.24 9.70
N MET A 570 -40.67 12.98 9.65
CA MET A 570 -40.14 11.89 10.46
C MET A 570 -39.55 10.82 9.54
N LYS A 571 -38.38 10.29 9.91
CA LYS A 571 -37.75 9.16 9.22
C LYS A 571 -37.63 7.99 10.18
N THR A 572 -37.91 6.79 9.71
CA THR A 572 -37.74 5.55 10.49
C THR A 572 -37.36 4.37 9.59
N THR A 573 -36.84 3.31 10.18
CA THR A 573 -36.69 2.01 9.52
C THR A 573 -37.98 1.19 9.63
N PHE A 574 -38.07 0.14 8.83
CA PHE A 574 -39.27 -0.70 8.75
C PHE A 574 -39.69 -1.45 10.00
N ASP A 575 -38.78 -1.65 10.95
CA ASP A 575 -39.05 -2.23 12.27
C ASP A 575 -39.37 -1.16 13.33
N LYS A 576 -39.56 0.10 12.91
CA LYS A 576 -39.75 1.29 13.75
C LYS A 576 -38.58 1.58 14.69
N THR A 577 -37.39 1.05 14.39
CA THR A 577 -36.20 1.49 15.10
C THR A 577 -35.72 2.83 14.53
N GLY A 578 -35.01 3.61 15.35
CA GLY A 578 -34.44 4.88 14.90
C GLY A 578 -35.43 5.91 14.35
N VAL A 579 -36.66 5.99 14.92
CA VAL A 579 -37.58 7.09 14.61
C VAL A 579 -36.91 8.41 14.97
N GLU A 580 -36.60 9.22 13.97
CA GLU A 580 -35.95 10.53 14.15
C GLU A 580 -36.69 11.63 13.39
N PRO A 581 -36.81 12.84 13.98
CA PRO A 581 -37.28 14.00 13.25
C PRO A 581 -36.20 14.46 12.26
N ILE A 582 -36.63 14.88 11.07
CA ILE A 582 -35.79 15.63 10.16
C ILE A 582 -35.76 17.08 10.66
N ALA A 583 -34.66 17.46 11.31
CA ALA A 583 -34.46 18.81 11.81
C ALA A 583 -34.28 19.77 10.63
N THR A 584 -35.04 20.87 10.62
CA THR A 584 -34.76 22.01 9.74
C THR A 584 -33.47 22.67 10.19
N ALA A 585 -32.66 23.17 9.25
CA ALA A 585 -31.46 23.93 9.55
C ALA A 585 -31.75 25.34 10.13
N GLU A 586 -32.67 25.47 11.10
CA GLU A 586 -32.80 26.63 11.97
C GLU A 586 -33.18 26.20 13.40
N THR A 587 -32.18 25.79 14.17
CA THR A 587 -32.09 26.04 15.63
C THR A 587 -30.64 25.86 16.08
N ALA A 588 -29.74 26.61 15.46
CA ALA A 588 -28.38 26.84 15.96
C ALA A 588 -28.12 28.34 16.15
N LEU A 589 -29.07 29.05 16.76
CA LEU A 589 -28.85 30.37 17.34
C LEU A 589 -29.51 30.41 18.71
N THR A 590 -28.68 30.68 19.72
CA THR A 590 -28.94 30.93 21.15
C THR A 590 -29.09 29.71 22.07
N GLU A 591 -27.96 29.22 22.57
CA GLU A 591 -27.68 29.18 24.02
C GLU A 591 -26.36 29.90 24.32
#